data_AF-A0A3C0ICP6-F1
#
_entry.id   AF-A0A3C0ICP6-F1
#
_cell.length_a   1.000
_cell.length_b   1.000
_cell.length_c   1.000
_cell.angle_alpha   90.00
_cell.angle_beta   90.00
_cell.angle_gamma   90.00
#
_symmetry.space_group_name_H-M   'P 1'
#
loop_
_entity.id
_entity.type
_entity.pdbx_description
1 polymer ?
#
loop_
_entity_poly.entity_id
_entity_poly.type
_entity_poly.pdbx_seq_one_letter_code
_entity_poly.pdbx_strand_id
1 'polypeptide(L)'
;MTTASWVAITFLTKPTDTEILKKFVQLVNPQGAWRPIRQLLNLKAERASQLWLLGLCWISAIVAAYSILFLIGELIFQEWVRAGVYTFIFSLSLIALGYFSREVKIFED
;
A
#
# COMPACT_ATOMS: atom_id res chain seq x y z
N MET A 1 21.09 15.98 5.04
CA MET A 1 21.31 15.90 6.50
C MET A 1 20.02 15.88 7.33
N THR A 2 18.85 16.23 6.78
CA THR A 2 17.59 16.26 7.54
C THR A 2 17.04 14.88 7.90
N THR A 3 17.11 13.90 6.98
CA THR A 3 16.57 12.54 7.21
C THR A 3 17.30 11.80 8.33
N ALA A 4 18.63 11.92 8.36
CA ALA A 4 19.45 11.29 9.39
C ALA A 4 19.15 11.90 10.78
N SER A 5 19.06 13.22 10.87
CA SER A 5 18.70 13.91 12.12
C SER A 5 17.29 13.56 12.60
N TRP A 6 16.31 13.43 11.68
CA TRP A 6 14.94 13.06 12.04
C TRP A 6 14.87 11.65 12.62
N VAL A 7 15.49 10.66 11.96
CA VAL A 7 15.56 9.28 12.43
C VAL A 7 16.23 9.20 13.80
N ALA A 8 17.33 9.94 14.00
CA ALA A 8 18.00 10.01 15.29
C ALA A 8 17.05 10.51 16.40
N ILE A 9 16.36 11.64 16.16
CA ILE A 9 15.41 12.20 17.13
C ILE A 9 14.24 11.24 17.41
N THR A 10 13.74 10.51 16.41
CA THR A 10 12.69 9.51 16.60
C THR A 10 13.10 8.42 17.59
N PHE A 11 14.34 7.93 17.53
CA PHE A 11 14.84 6.93 18.47
C PHE A 11 15.21 7.50 19.84
N LEU A 12 15.64 8.77 19.91
CA LEU A 12 15.94 9.45 21.18
C LEU A 12 14.69 9.84 21.98
N THR A 13 13.55 10.04 21.31
CA THR A 13 12.31 10.46 21.97
C THR A 13 11.65 9.29 22.69
N LYS A 14 11.08 9.53 23.88
CA LYS A 14 10.42 8.48 24.66
C LYS A 14 9.21 7.92 23.90
N PRO A 15 9.02 6.58 23.92
CA PRO A 15 7.83 5.97 23.34
C PRO A 15 6.58 6.37 24.12
N THR A 16 5.43 6.36 23.43
CA THR A 16 4.11 6.66 23.99
C THR A 16 3.70 5.67 25.09
N ASP A 17 2.87 6.13 26.04
CA ASP A 17 2.31 5.29 27.10
C ASP A 17 1.58 4.05 26.54
N THR A 18 1.79 2.92 27.23
CA THR A 18 1.21 1.63 26.86
C THR A 18 -0.32 1.64 26.97
N GLU A 19 -0.92 2.39 27.88
CA GLU A 19 -2.38 2.47 28.01
C GLU A 19 -3.05 3.11 26.79
N ILE A 20 -2.44 4.18 26.26
CA ILE A 20 -2.91 4.87 25.06
C ILE A 20 -2.76 3.93 23.85
N LEU A 21 -1.63 3.23 23.77
CA LEU A 21 -1.35 2.27 22.70
C LEU A 21 -2.37 1.11 22.67
N LYS A 22 -2.79 0.62 23.85
CA LYS A 22 -3.82 -0.41 23.97
C LYS A 22 -5.18 0.07 23.44
N LYS A 23 -5.63 1.27 23.85
CA LYS A 23 -6.89 1.86 23.37
C LYS A 23 -6.88 2.05 21.85
N PHE A 24 -5.75 2.50 21.30
CA PHE A 24 -5.59 2.67 19.85
C PHE A 24 -5.71 1.34 19.08
N VAL A 25 -5.00 0.30 19.53
CA VAL A 25 -5.02 -1.02 18.85
C VAL A 25 -6.42 -1.66 18.90
N GLN A 26 -7.15 -1.48 19.99
CA GLN A 26 -8.54 -1.95 20.10
C GLN A 26 -9.50 -1.21 19.16
N LEU A 27 -9.31 0.09 18.97
CA LEU A 27 -10.20 0.91 18.15
C LEU A 27 -9.97 0.71 16.65
N VAL A 28 -8.71 0.73 16.22
CA VAL A 28 -8.34 0.79 14.79
C VAL A 28 -8.06 -0.60 14.21
N ASN A 29 -7.79 -1.60 15.06
CA ASN A 29 -7.46 -2.97 14.65
C ASN A 29 -6.44 -3.02 13.48
N PRO A 30 -5.27 -2.35 13.61
CA PRO A 30 -4.37 -2.12 12.49
C PRO A 30 -3.75 -3.42 11.96
N GLN A 31 -3.59 -3.54 10.65
CA GLN A 31 -2.89 -4.66 10.02
C GLN A 31 -1.36 -4.46 10.11
N GLY A 32 -0.59 -5.51 10.39
CA GLY A 32 0.87 -5.52 10.25
C GLY A 32 1.62 -5.90 11.53
N ALA A 33 2.68 -5.14 11.87
CA ALA A 33 3.60 -5.50 12.96
C ALA A 33 3.05 -5.23 14.38
N TRP A 34 1.76 -5.50 14.62
CA TRP A 34 1.06 -5.24 15.89
C TRP A 34 0.90 -6.48 16.77
N ARG A 35 1.46 -7.61 16.34
CA ARG A 35 1.45 -8.90 17.06
C ARG A 35 1.82 -8.80 18.56
N PRO A 36 2.91 -8.16 18.99
CA PRO A 36 3.29 -8.16 20.42
C PRO A 36 2.25 -7.45 21.30
N ILE A 37 1.68 -6.35 20.83
CA ILE A 37 0.66 -5.58 21.59
C ILE A 37 -0.68 -6.33 21.61
N ARG A 38 -1.05 -7.00 20.50
CA ARG A 38 -2.25 -7.84 20.44
C ARG A 38 -2.17 -9.04 21.38
N GLN A 39 -1.00 -9.68 21.49
CA GLN A 39 -0.74 -10.78 22.43
C GLN A 39 -0.90 -10.30 23.89
N LEU A 40 -0.35 -9.12 24.22
CA LEU A 40 -0.53 -8.48 25.54
C LEU A 40 -1.99 -8.19 25.89
N LEU A 41 -2.87 -8.06 24.89
CA LEU A 41 -4.29 -7.75 25.03
C LEU A 41 -5.21 -8.99 24.93
N ASN A 42 -4.67 -10.20 24.74
CA ASN A 42 -5.44 -11.42 24.46
C ASN A 42 -6.46 -11.26 23.31
N LEU A 43 -6.15 -10.40 22.33
CA LEU A 43 -7.02 -10.21 21.16
C LEU A 43 -6.87 -11.39 20.18
N LYS A 44 -7.97 -11.74 19.51
CA LYS A 44 -8.03 -12.82 18.50
C LYS A 44 -6.89 -12.66 17.49
N ALA A 45 -6.28 -13.78 17.09
CA ALA A 45 -5.17 -13.82 16.15
C ALA A 45 -5.49 -13.00 14.89
N GLU A 46 -4.50 -12.25 14.41
CA GLU A 46 -4.59 -11.40 13.23
C GLU A 46 -5.07 -12.23 12.02
N ARG A 47 -6.03 -11.72 11.24
CA ARG A 47 -6.29 -12.22 9.88
C ARG A 47 -4.94 -12.18 9.15
N ALA A 48 -4.62 -13.22 8.37
CA ALA A 48 -3.37 -13.31 7.62
C ALA A 48 -3.16 -11.99 6.87
N SER A 49 -2.04 -11.31 7.13
CA SER A 49 -1.83 -9.95 6.63
C SER A 49 -1.81 -9.98 5.10
N GLN A 50 -2.80 -9.35 4.46
CA GLN A 50 -2.85 -9.21 3.00
C GLN A 50 -1.94 -8.07 2.51
N LEU A 51 -1.05 -7.55 3.36
CA LEU A 51 -0.14 -6.43 3.06
C LEU A 51 0.65 -6.65 1.76
N TRP A 52 1.05 -7.89 1.46
CA TRP A 52 1.71 -8.21 0.19
C TRP A 52 0.80 -7.97 -1.03
N LEU A 53 -0.46 -8.40 -0.96
CA LEU A 53 -1.46 -8.16 -2.00
C LEU A 53 -1.78 -6.66 -2.13
N LEU A 54 -1.88 -5.92 -1.02
CA LEU A 54 -2.02 -4.47 -1.03
C LEU A 54 -0.82 -3.79 -1.70
N GLY A 55 0.41 -4.25 -1.42
CA GLY A 55 1.62 -3.75 -2.07
C GLY A 55 1.61 -3.98 -3.59
N LEU A 56 1.21 -5.17 -4.04
CA LEU A 56 1.06 -5.50 -5.47
C LEU A 56 -0.04 -4.68 -6.15
N CYS A 57 -1.17 -4.45 -5.46
CA CYS A 57 -2.24 -3.58 -5.93
C CYS A 57 -1.73 -2.14 -6.11
N TRP A 58 -0.98 -1.63 -5.13
CA TRP A 58 -0.39 -0.30 -5.19
C TRP A 58 0.61 -0.14 -6.34
N ILE A 59 1.50 -1.12 -6.55
CA ILE A 59 2.44 -1.11 -7.68
C ILE A 59 1.67 -1.12 -9.01
N SER A 60 0.64 -1.96 -9.14
CA SER A 60 -0.21 -2.00 -10.34
C SER A 60 -0.92 -0.66 -10.57
N ALA A 61 -1.33 0.04 -9.52
CA ALA A 61 -1.95 1.36 -9.64
C ALA A 61 -0.93 2.40 -10.15
N ILE A 62 0.30 2.36 -9.63
CA ILE A 62 1.39 3.25 -10.07
C ILE A 62 1.70 3.02 -11.55
N VAL A 63 1.87 1.77 -11.96
CA VAL A 63 2.18 1.42 -13.35
C VAL A 63 1.05 1.88 -14.28
N ALA A 64 -0.21 1.72 -13.88
CA ALA A 64 -1.35 2.20 -14.65
C ALA A 64 -1.32 3.74 -14.79
N ALA A 65 -1.08 4.47 -13.71
CA ALA A 65 -1.02 5.93 -13.72
C ALA A 65 0.10 6.49 -14.62
N TYR A 66 1.30 5.90 -14.57
CA TYR A 66 2.38 6.31 -15.46
C TYR A 66 2.12 5.90 -16.90
N SER A 67 1.59 4.69 -17.14
CA SER A 67 1.31 4.22 -18.50
C SER A 67 0.30 5.11 -19.21
N ILE A 68 -0.76 5.57 -18.52
CA ILE A 68 -1.72 6.49 -19.13
C ILE A 68 -1.13 7.89 -19.35
N LEU A 69 -0.28 8.37 -18.44
CA LEU A 69 0.42 9.65 -18.60
C LEU A 69 1.31 9.63 -19.86
N PHE A 70 2.12 8.60 -20.03
CA PHE A 70 2.97 8.43 -21.21
C PHE A 70 2.16 8.16 -22.48
N LEU A 71 1.08 7.37 -22.39
CA LEU A 71 0.18 7.14 -23.51
C LEU A 71 -0.39 8.46 -24.06
N ILE A 72 -0.90 9.32 -23.18
CA ILE A 72 -1.42 10.63 -23.57
C ILE A 72 -0.31 11.47 -24.23
N GLY A 73 0.90 11.44 -23.67
CA GLY A 73 2.07 12.10 -24.25
C GLY A 73 2.37 11.64 -25.68
N GLU A 74 2.50 10.33 -25.91
CA GLU A 74 2.80 9.78 -27.23
C GLU A 74 1.66 10.01 -28.24
N LEU A 75 0.40 10.07 -27.77
CA LEU A 75 -0.75 10.42 -28.60
C LEU A 75 -0.64 11.86 -29.13
N ILE A 76 -0.19 12.80 -28.28
CA ILE A 76 0.03 14.20 -28.65
C ILE A 76 1.16 14.30 -29.68
N PHE A 77 2.22 13.51 -29.53
CA PHE A 77 3.35 13.48 -30.47
C PHE A 77 3.10 12.64 -31.74
N GLN A 78 1.93 12.00 -31.88
CA GLN A 78 1.55 11.12 -32.99
C GLN A 78 2.49 9.91 -33.19
N GLU A 79 3.17 9.47 -32.12
CA GLU A 79 4.06 8.31 -32.12
C GLU A 79 3.24 7.02 -31.89
N TRP A 80 2.53 6.57 -32.93
CA TRP A 80 1.57 5.47 -32.87
C TRP A 80 2.15 4.15 -32.33
N VAL A 81 3.43 3.85 -32.64
CA VAL A 81 4.11 2.64 -32.18
C VAL A 81 4.28 2.67 -30.66
N ARG A 82 4.78 3.79 -30.12
CA ARG A 82 5.00 3.94 -28.67
C ARG A 82 3.68 4.02 -27.91
N ALA A 83 2.69 4.72 -28.46
CA ALA A 83 1.33 4.75 -27.94
C ALA A 83 0.73 3.33 -27.84
N GLY A 84 0.96 2.47 -28.83
CA GLY A 84 0.53 1.06 -28.79
C GLY A 84 1.14 0.29 -27.62
N VAL A 85 2.45 0.46 -27.37
CA VAL A 85 3.15 -0.17 -26.24
C VAL A 85 2.59 0.31 -24.90
N TYR A 86 2.42 1.61 -24.69
CA TYR A 86 1.86 2.13 -23.43
C TYR A 86 0.40 1.72 -23.22
N THR A 87 -0.39 1.61 -24.29
CA THR A 87 -1.77 1.08 -24.22
C THR A 87 -1.80 -0.36 -23.74
N PHE A 88 -0.89 -1.20 -24.27
CA PHE A 88 -0.78 -2.59 -23.85
C PHE A 88 -0.40 -2.71 -22.37
N ILE A 89 0.63 -1.96 -21.93
CA ILE A 89 1.07 -1.95 -20.54
C ILE A 89 -0.04 -1.45 -19.62
N PHE A 90 -0.74 -0.37 -20.00
CA PHE A 90 -1.88 0.16 -19.24
C PHE A 90 -2.99 -0.88 -19.08
N SER A 91 -3.36 -1.57 -20.17
CA SER A 91 -4.40 -2.61 -20.14
C SER A 91 -4.01 -3.78 -19.24
N LEU A 92 -2.77 -4.25 -19.32
CA LEU A 92 -2.25 -5.31 -18.45
C LEU A 92 -2.25 -4.88 -16.98
N SER A 93 -1.86 -3.64 -16.71
CA SER A 93 -1.84 -3.06 -15.35
C SER A 93 -3.25 -2.94 -14.76
N LEU A 94 -4.24 -2.58 -15.58
CA LEU A 94 -5.65 -2.55 -15.15
C LEU A 94 -6.18 -3.94 -14.84
N ILE A 95 -5.85 -4.95 -15.66
CA ILE A 95 -6.25 -6.34 -15.40
C ILE A 95 -5.62 -6.84 -14.09
N ALA A 96 -4.32 -6.60 -13.89
CA ALA A 96 -3.62 -6.96 -12.67
C ALA A 96 -4.21 -6.27 -11.44
N LEU A 97 -4.50 -4.98 -11.53
CA LEU A 97 -5.14 -4.22 -10.46
C LEU A 97 -6.55 -4.75 -10.15
N GLY A 98 -7.36 -5.03 -11.19
CA GLY A 98 -8.69 -5.61 -11.02
C GLY A 98 -8.66 -7.00 -10.39
N TYR A 99 -7.68 -7.83 -10.76
CA TYR A 99 -7.46 -9.15 -10.17
C TYR A 99 -7.05 -9.03 -8.69
N PHE A 100 -6.02 -8.25 -8.38
CA PHE A 100 -5.56 -8.07 -7.00
C PHE A 100 -6.61 -7.38 -6.11
N SER A 101 -7.38 -6.43 -6.65
CA SER A 101 -8.46 -5.79 -5.91
C SER A 101 -9.60 -6.75 -5.56
N ARG A 102 -9.82 -7.82 -6.33
CA ARG A 102 -10.83 -8.84 -6.00
C ARG A 102 -10.36 -9.78 -4.90
N GLU A 103 -9.07 -10.13 -4.90
CA GLU A 103 -8.44 -10.95 -3.86
C GLU A 103 -8.30 -10.20 -2.53
N VAL A 104 -8.10 -8.89 -2.62
CA VAL A 104 -8.14 -7.97 -1.50
C VAL A 104 -9.62 -7.70 -1.17
N LYS A 105 -10.31 -8.71 -0.62
CA LYS A 105 -11.61 -8.60 0.04
C LYS A 105 -11.49 -7.68 1.27
N ILE A 106 -11.35 -6.39 1.05
CA ILE A 106 -11.32 -5.33 2.08
C ILE A 106 -12.73 -5.04 2.62
N PHE A 107 -13.80 -5.56 1.99
CA PHE A 107 -15.19 -5.26 2.33
C PHE A 107 -16.09 -6.50 2.57
N GLU A 108 -15.54 -7.60 3.06
CA GLU A 108 -16.39 -8.62 3.72
C GLU A 108 -16.26 -8.47 5.23
N ASP A 109 -17.04 -7.51 5.74
CA ASP A 109 -17.78 -7.64 6.98
C ASP A 109 -19.20 -8.12 6.66
#